data_AF-A0A0A0DT31-F1
#
_entry.id   AF-A0A0A0DT31-F1
#
_cell.length_a   1.000
_cell.length_b   1.000
_cell.length_c   1.000
_cell.angle_alpha   90.00
_cell.angle_beta   90.00
_cell.angle_gamma   90.00
#
_symmetry.space_group_name_H-M   'P 1'
#
loop_
_entity.id
_entity.type
_entity.pdbx_description
1 polymer ?
#
loop_
_entity_poly.entity_id
_entity_poly.type
_entity_poly.pdbx_seq_one_letter_code
_entity_poly.pdbx_strand_id
1 'polypeptide(L)'
;MAVHPCLALLTMLSRRLALQVFVALTGMAGVQLAQAVVLDFEDLTCARTQPICNVGSVYASKGYALRYAPAPDDERPVGFHAIGKLWAPNVGGNTAMLANSCNASTTLTAQSGKPFSVLALDLAEANADAPATVEFIGTKTDGTQVRMSAPLDGKPGWQRVVFPSVFYNLKTLTWVQGDCISNKSHMFDNILVMPGIAPR
;
A
#
# COMPACT_ATOMS: atom_id res chain seq x y z
N MET A 1 15.93 94.39 33.83
CA MET A 1 17.22 94.47 34.55
C MET A 1 17.98 93.18 34.27
N ALA A 2 19.28 93.31 33.94
CA ALA A 2 20.22 92.25 33.58
C ALA A 2 20.27 91.10 34.62
N VAL A 3 20.79 89.89 34.37
CA VAL A 3 22.20 89.54 34.14
C VAL A 3 22.28 88.03 33.77
N HIS A 4 23.03 87.67 32.71
CA HIS A 4 23.65 86.33 32.47
C HIS A 4 24.82 86.11 33.45
N PRO A 5 25.35 84.90 33.82
CA PRO A 5 25.70 83.82 32.87
C PRO A 5 25.83 82.37 33.45
N CYS A 6 26.31 81.47 32.56
CA CYS A 6 27.38 80.49 32.80
C CYS A 6 27.11 79.05 33.29
N LEU A 7 27.55 78.14 32.42
CA LEU A 7 28.44 77.00 32.64
C LEU A 7 27.85 75.58 32.47
N ALA A 8 28.46 74.90 31.51
CA ALA A 8 28.25 73.53 31.05
C ALA A 8 28.68 72.48 32.09
N LEU A 9 28.14 71.25 32.00
CA LEU A 9 28.95 70.03 32.00
C LEU A 9 28.15 68.74 31.68
N LEU A 10 28.66 68.02 30.67
CA LEU A 10 28.89 66.58 30.54
C LEU A 10 27.80 65.50 30.85
N THR A 11 27.65 64.64 29.83
CA THR A 11 27.57 63.15 29.83
C THR A 11 26.38 62.45 30.49
N MET A 12 25.65 61.62 29.73
CA MET A 12 26.01 60.20 29.54
C MET A 12 25.15 59.54 28.47
N LEU A 13 25.82 58.85 27.55
CA LEU A 13 25.24 57.86 26.65
C LEU A 13 24.64 56.70 27.45
N SER A 14 23.39 56.32 27.19
CA SER A 14 22.92 54.95 27.48
C SER A 14 22.73 54.22 26.15
N ARG A 15 23.78 53.55 25.67
CA ARG A 15 23.69 52.56 24.59
C ARG A 15 22.98 51.33 25.15
N ARG A 16 21.72 51.13 24.76
CA ARG A 16 21.03 49.87 25.01
C ARG A 16 21.57 48.80 24.07
N LEU A 17 22.39 47.88 24.59
CA LEU A 17 22.72 46.63 23.93
C LEU A 17 21.44 45.79 23.83
N ALA A 18 20.91 45.63 22.61
CA ALA A 18 19.92 44.61 22.32
C ALA A 18 20.67 43.31 21.99
N LEU A 19 20.67 42.37 22.94
CA LEU A 19 21.19 41.03 22.78
C LEU A 19 20.21 40.23 21.91
N GLN A 20 20.52 40.05 20.63
CA GLN A 20 19.76 39.16 19.75
C GLN A 20 20.13 37.71 20.06
N VAL A 21 19.23 37.00 20.72
CA VAL A 21 19.31 35.55 20.93
C VAL A 21 18.89 34.86 19.64
N PHE A 22 19.85 34.27 18.92
CA PHE A 22 19.57 33.33 17.84
C PHE A 22 19.11 31.99 18.45
N VAL A 23 17.82 31.68 18.35
CA VAL A 23 17.31 30.33 18.60
C VAL A 23 17.53 29.52 17.33
N ALA A 24 18.57 28.69 17.33
CA ALA A 24 18.76 27.68 16.29
C ALA A 24 17.71 26.57 16.50
N LEU A 25 16.63 26.57 15.72
CA LEU A 25 15.76 25.40 15.58
C LEU A 25 16.56 24.32 14.83
N THR A 26 17.17 23.41 15.56
CA THR A 26 17.64 22.13 15.03
C THR A 26 16.42 21.31 14.60
N GLY A 27 16.11 21.37 13.30
CA GLY A 27 15.12 20.51 12.68
C GLY A 27 15.57 19.07 12.78
N MET A 28 14.99 18.33 13.73
CA MET A 28 15.04 16.87 13.72
C MET A 28 14.21 16.38 12.53
N ALA A 29 14.86 16.26 11.37
CA ALA A 29 14.37 15.45 10.28
C ALA A 29 14.33 14.00 10.79
N GLY A 30 13.18 13.58 11.30
CA GLY A 30 12.95 12.22 11.73
C GLY A 30 13.23 11.28 10.57
N VAL A 31 14.22 10.41 10.73
CA VAL A 31 14.47 9.31 9.80
C VAL A 31 13.26 8.40 9.92
N GLN A 32 12.30 8.52 9.01
CA GLN A 32 11.25 7.50 8.85
C GLN A 32 11.95 6.22 8.40
N LEU A 33 12.16 5.32 9.35
CA LEU A 33 12.61 3.97 9.05
C LEU A 33 11.57 3.34 8.11
N ALA A 34 12.05 2.75 7.02
CA ALA A 34 11.22 1.97 6.12
C ALA A 34 10.68 0.75 6.87
N GLN A 35 9.44 0.85 7.37
CA GLN A 35 8.78 -0.23 8.06
C GLN A 35 7.91 -1.02 7.07
N ALA A 36 7.86 -2.33 7.25
CA ALA A 36 6.91 -3.16 6.55
C ALA A 36 5.47 -2.77 6.93
N VAL A 37 4.56 -2.81 5.96
CA VAL A 37 3.15 -2.52 6.15
C VAL A 37 2.31 -3.66 5.58
N VAL A 38 1.12 -3.86 6.15
CA VAL A 38 0.15 -4.86 5.69
C VAL A 38 -0.99 -4.14 5.00
N LEU A 39 -1.36 -4.53 3.79
CA LEU A 39 -2.63 -4.12 3.17
C LEU A 39 -3.70 -5.17 3.55
N ASP A 40 -4.67 -4.75 4.36
CA ASP A 40 -5.62 -5.61 5.10
C ASP A 40 -7.11 -5.26 4.86
N PHE A 41 -7.40 -4.30 3.98
CA PHE A 41 -8.75 -3.93 3.48
C PHE A 41 -9.85 -3.60 4.52
N GLU A 42 -9.51 -3.52 5.81
CA GLU A 42 -10.47 -3.26 6.91
C GLU A 42 -11.11 -1.85 6.88
N ASP A 43 -10.57 -0.96 6.05
CA ASP A 43 -11.13 0.36 5.73
C ASP A 43 -12.31 0.29 4.74
N LEU A 44 -12.53 -0.85 4.06
CA LEU A 44 -13.66 -1.08 3.15
C LEU A 44 -14.95 -1.37 3.92
N THR A 45 -15.55 -0.32 4.46
CA THR A 45 -16.73 -0.40 5.34
C THR A 45 -17.93 -1.13 4.74
N CYS A 46 -18.09 -1.19 3.42
CA CYS A 46 -19.20 -1.91 2.78
C CYS A 46 -19.19 -3.41 3.09
N ALA A 47 -18.01 -4.03 3.20
CA ALA A 47 -17.84 -5.45 3.48
C ALA A 47 -18.17 -5.83 4.94
N ARG A 48 -18.42 -4.84 5.81
CA ARG A 48 -18.86 -5.08 7.20
C ARG A 48 -20.31 -5.54 7.28
N THR A 49 -21.13 -5.15 6.31
CA THR A 49 -22.58 -5.41 6.31
C THR A 49 -23.05 -6.19 5.10
N GLN A 50 -22.22 -6.29 4.06
CA GLN A 50 -22.53 -6.99 2.82
C GLN A 50 -21.57 -8.17 2.63
N PRO A 51 -22.04 -9.30 2.10
CA PRO A 51 -21.17 -10.44 1.79
C PRO A 51 -20.17 -10.08 0.67
N ILE A 52 -20.59 -9.24 -0.28
CA ILE A 52 -19.75 -8.73 -1.36
C ILE A 52 -20.18 -7.30 -1.72
N CYS A 53 -19.22 -6.42 -2.02
CA CYS A 53 -19.50 -5.06 -2.47
C CYS A 53 -18.45 -4.55 -3.47
N ASN A 54 -18.87 -3.68 -4.40
CA ASN A 54 -17.99 -3.09 -5.42
C ASN A 54 -17.07 -2.01 -4.80
N VAL A 55 -15.79 -2.03 -5.18
CA VAL A 55 -14.74 -1.11 -4.69
C VAL A 55 -14.18 -0.24 -5.83
N GLY A 56 -14.61 -0.47 -7.07
CA GLY A 56 -14.10 0.19 -8.27
C GLY A 56 -12.81 -0.42 -8.80
N SER A 57 -12.07 0.33 -9.60
CA SER A 57 -10.88 -0.18 -10.30
C SER A 57 -9.55 0.07 -9.56
N VAL A 58 -9.57 0.79 -8.44
CA VAL A 58 -8.38 1.15 -7.67
C VAL A 58 -8.67 1.09 -6.18
N TYR A 59 -7.81 0.41 -5.43
CA TYR A 59 -7.73 0.49 -3.98
C TYR A 59 -6.37 1.06 -3.59
N ALA A 60 -6.33 2.03 -2.67
CA ALA A 60 -5.10 2.66 -2.22
C ALA A 60 -5.04 2.77 -0.71
N SER A 61 -3.95 2.31 -0.11
CA SER A 61 -3.75 2.34 1.35
C SER A 61 -2.26 2.27 1.69
N LYS A 62 -1.86 2.89 2.80
CA LYS A 62 -0.51 2.82 3.38
C LYS A 62 0.64 3.11 2.36
N GLY A 63 0.39 3.97 1.36
CA GLY A 63 1.37 4.35 0.34
C GLY A 63 1.48 3.42 -0.87
N TYR A 64 0.55 2.47 -1.00
CA TYR A 64 0.48 1.50 -2.10
C TYR A 64 -0.88 1.56 -2.79
N ALA A 65 -0.94 1.13 -4.05
CA ALA A 65 -2.17 1.04 -4.83
C ALA A 65 -2.27 -0.29 -5.56
N LEU A 66 -3.43 -0.92 -5.45
CA LEU A 66 -3.87 -2.03 -6.28
C LEU A 66 -4.74 -1.49 -7.40
N ARG A 67 -4.47 -1.94 -8.63
CA ARG A 67 -5.21 -1.54 -9.84
C ARG A 67 -5.76 -2.77 -10.52
N TYR A 68 -7.05 -2.73 -10.81
CA TYR A 68 -7.75 -3.70 -11.61
C TYR A 68 -7.55 -3.35 -13.08
N ALA A 69 -7.28 -4.35 -13.90
CA ALA A 69 -7.45 -4.25 -15.34
C ALA A 69 -8.30 -5.42 -15.84
N PRO A 70 -9.33 -5.16 -16.65
CA PRO A 70 -10.22 -6.20 -17.14
C PRO A 70 -9.52 -7.14 -18.12
N ALA A 71 -10.11 -8.31 -18.34
CA ALA A 71 -9.69 -9.18 -19.44
C ALA A 71 -9.93 -8.47 -20.79
N PRO A 72 -9.13 -8.76 -21.84
CA PRO A 72 -9.28 -8.11 -23.14
C PRO A 72 -10.66 -8.26 -23.80
N ASP A 73 -11.40 -9.30 -23.44
CA ASP A 73 -12.70 -9.71 -23.97
C ASP A 73 -13.87 -9.50 -22.98
N ASP A 74 -13.63 -8.81 -21.85
CA ASP A 74 -14.68 -8.50 -20.88
C ASP A 74 -15.51 -7.28 -21.33
N GLU A 75 -16.73 -7.53 -21.81
CA GLU A 75 -17.67 -6.47 -22.24
C GLU A 75 -18.24 -5.65 -21.09
N ARG A 76 -18.17 -6.14 -19.83
CA ARG A 76 -18.83 -5.52 -18.67
C ARG A 76 -17.94 -5.59 -17.42
N PRO A 77 -16.79 -4.90 -17.43
CA PRO A 77 -15.86 -4.97 -16.32
C PRO A 77 -16.44 -4.30 -15.08
N VAL A 78 -16.40 -5.01 -13.95
CA VAL A 78 -16.98 -4.54 -12.69
C VAL A 78 -15.95 -4.15 -11.63
N GLY A 79 -14.65 -4.35 -11.90
CA GLY A 79 -13.58 -3.95 -11.00
C GLY A 79 -13.37 -4.89 -9.80
N PHE A 80 -12.74 -4.35 -8.75
CA PHE A 80 -12.56 -5.05 -7.49
C PHE A 80 -13.86 -5.15 -6.71
N HIS A 81 -14.01 -6.27 -6.00
CA HIS A 81 -15.03 -6.42 -4.97
C HIS A 81 -14.36 -6.75 -3.65
N ALA A 82 -14.84 -6.10 -2.58
CA ALA A 82 -14.50 -6.48 -1.21
C ALA A 82 -15.40 -7.64 -0.80
N ILE A 83 -14.81 -8.58 -0.06
CA ILE A 83 -15.45 -9.79 0.43
C ILE A 83 -15.58 -9.68 1.94
N GLY A 84 -16.82 -9.66 2.41
CA GLY A 84 -17.15 -9.56 3.81
C GLY A 84 -17.16 -10.91 4.52
N LYS A 85 -17.31 -10.86 5.85
CA LYS A 85 -17.43 -12.07 6.71
C LYS A 85 -18.70 -12.88 6.45
N LEU A 86 -19.69 -12.27 5.80
CA LEU A 86 -20.96 -12.92 5.43
C LEU A 86 -20.85 -13.74 4.14
N TRP A 87 -19.75 -13.63 3.39
CA TRP A 87 -19.51 -14.48 2.21
C TRP A 87 -19.15 -15.89 2.67
N ALA A 88 -19.98 -16.89 2.36
CA ALA A 88 -19.82 -18.24 2.92
C ALA A 88 -18.43 -18.87 2.68
N PRO A 89 -17.79 -18.70 1.51
CA PRO A 89 -16.40 -19.13 1.29
C PRO A 89 -15.33 -18.42 2.13
N ASN A 90 -15.60 -17.22 2.68
CA ASN A 90 -14.65 -16.44 3.49
C ASN A 90 -14.55 -16.95 4.94
N VAL A 91 -14.27 -18.25 5.10
CA VAL A 91 -14.26 -18.92 6.40
C VAL A 91 -13.08 -18.46 7.25
N GLY A 92 -13.38 -17.83 8.39
CA GLY A 92 -12.37 -17.34 9.34
C GLY A 92 -11.59 -16.12 8.84
N GLY A 93 -11.96 -15.54 7.69
CA GLY A 93 -11.30 -14.37 7.15
C GLY A 93 -11.80 -13.05 7.70
N ASN A 94 -11.02 -12.02 7.39
CA ASN A 94 -11.37 -10.62 7.57
C ASN A 94 -11.94 -10.06 6.26
N THR A 95 -11.91 -8.74 6.09
CA THR A 95 -12.27 -8.11 4.83
C THR A 95 -11.22 -8.46 3.80
N ALA A 96 -11.61 -9.16 2.74
CA ALA A 96 -10.73 -9.52 1.65
C ALA A 96 -11.09 -8.77 0.37
N MET A 97 -10.29 -8.96 -0.67
CA MET A 97 -10.59 -8.41 -1.99
C MET A 97 -10.38 -9.46 -3.09
N LEU A 98 -11.11 -9.32 -4.19
CA LEU A 98 -10.89 -10.08 -5.41
C LEU A 98 -11.11 -9.21 -6.66
N ALA A 99 -10.49 -9.56 -7.77
CA ALA A 99 -10.80 -8.97 -9.07
C ALA A 99 -12.03 -9.69 -9.63
N ASN A 100 -13.18 -9.01 -9.71
CA ASN A 100 -14.46 -9.69 -9.93
C ASN A 100 -14.77 -9.92 -11.42
N SER A 101 -13.80 -10.47 -12.16
CA SER A 101 -13.98 -10.86 -13.57
C SER A 101 -12.96 -11.94 -13.93
N CYS A 102 -13.36 -12.89 -14.78
CA CYS A 102 -12.48 -13.92 -15.28
C CYS A 102 -11.35 -13.30 -16.10
N ASN A 103 -10.13 -13.80 -15.95
CA ASN A 103 -8.90 -13.28 -16.56
C ASN A 103 -8.56 -11.81 -16.23
N ALA A 104 -9.28 -11.13 -15.34
CA ALA A 104 -8.89 -9.81 -14.88
C ALA A 104 -7.60 -9.88 -14.07
N SER A 105 -6.80 -8.82 -14.16
CA SER A 105 -5.53 -8.71 -13.47
C SER A 105 -5.59 -7.69 -12.33
N THR A 106 -4.82 -7.99 -11.30
CA THR A 106 -4.53 -7.10 -10.18
C THR A 106 -3.08 -6.69 -10.26
N THR A 107 -2.80 -5.38 -10.22
CA THR A 107 -1.43 -4.84 -10.21
C THR A 107 -1.20 -3.98 -8.97
N LEU A 108 -0.23 -4.37 -8.15
CA LEU A 108 0.26 -3.64 -6.99
C LEU A 108 1.43 -2.72 -7.38
N THR A 109 1.37 -1.48 -6.92
CA THR A 109 2.42 -0.46 -7.11
C THR A 109 2.61 0.38 -5.83
N ALA A 110 3.81 0.91 -5.62
CA ALA A 110 4.03 1.95 -4.63
C ALA A 110 3.60 3.32 -5.20
N GLN A 111 2.81 4.09 -4.45
CA GLN A 111 2.33 5.41 -4.89
C GLN A 111 3.46 6.44 -5.02
N SER A 112 4.56 6.24 -4.28
CA SER A 112 5.75 7.09 -4.38
C SER A 112 6.59 6.85 -5.64
N GLY A 113 6.28 5.82 -6.43
CA GLY A 113 7.09 5.38 -7.57
C GLY A 113 8.42 4.70 -7.17
N LYS A 114 8.74 4.61 -5.88
CA LYS A 114 9.93 3.92 -5.37
C LYS A 114 9.75 2.40 -5.44
N PRO A 115 10.85 1.63 -5.55
CA PRO A 115 10.79 0.18 -5.46
C PRO A 115 10.19 -0.31 -4.14
N PHE A 116 9.67 -1.53 -4.14
CA PHE A 116 9.21 -2.24 -2.95
C PHE A 116 9.53 -3.74 -3.02
N SER A 117 9.36 -4.42 -1.90
CA SER A 117 9.42 -5.88 -1.80
C SER A 117 8.08 -6.40 -1.30
N VAL A 118 7.71 -7.61 -1.72
CA VAL A 118 6.55 -8.33 -1.18
C VAL A 118 7.08 -9.54 -0.43
N LEU A 119 6.62 -9.70 0.81
CA LEU A 119 7.12 -10.75 1.71
C LEU A 119 6.14 -11.92 1.76
N ALA A 120 4.86 -11.61 1.90
CA ALA A 120 3.80 -12.61 1.98
C ALA A 120 2.42 -11.99 1.77
N LEU A 121 1.44 -12.82 1.47
CA LEU A 121 0.01 -12.48 1.47
C LEU A 121 -0.82 -13.72 1.81
N ASP A 122 -2.10 -13.54 2.08
CA ASP A 122 -3.03 -14.64 2.28
C ASP A 122 -3.92 -14.80 1.05
N LEU A 123 -4.16 -16.04 0.65
CA LEU A 123 -5.08 -16.41 -0.42
C LEU A 123 -6.14 -17.37 0.11
N ALA A 124 -7.30 -17.34 -0.52
CA ALA A 124 -8.34 -18.35 -0.35
C ALA A 124 -9.18 -18.46 -1.62
N GLU A 125 -9.87 -19.58 -1.79
CA GLU A 125 -10.78 -19.82 -2.90
C GLU A 125 -12.02 -18.94 -2.75
N ALA A 126 -12.41 -18.22 -3.82
CA ALA A 126 -13.58 -17.35 -3.74
C ALA A 126 -14.90 -18.13 -3.76
N ASN A 127 -14.92 -19.35 -4.31
CA ASN A 127 -16.10 -20.23 -4.39
C ASN A 127 -15.90 -21.61 -3.74
N ALA A 128 -14.68 -21.91 -3.26
CA ALA A 128 -14.29 -23.17 -2.59
C ALA A 128 -14.75 -24.47 -3.30
N ASP A 129 -14.86 -24.45 -4.62
CA ASP A 129 -15.43 -25.51 -5.45
C ASP A 129 -14.39 -26.32 -6.24
N ALA A 130 -13.16 -25.80 -6.37
CA ALA A 130 -12.03 -26.49 -6.97
C ALA A 130 -10.70 -25.80 -6.61
N PRO A 131 -9.56 -26.51 -6.73
CA PRO A 131 -8.24 -25.91 -6.57
C PRO A 131 -8.01 -24.82 -7.63
N ALA A 132 -7.14 -23.89 -7.29
CA ALA A 132 -6.68 -22.83 -8.18
C ALA A 132 -5.15 -22.69 -8.08
N THR A 133 -4.52 -22.05 -9.06
CA THR A 133 -3.11 -21.68 -9.00
C THR A 133 -2.97 -20.22 -9.38
N VAL A 134 -2.41 -19.43 -8.47
CA VAL A 134 -2.18 -18.00 -8.69
C VAL A 134 -0.73 -17.80 -9.11
N GLU A 135 -0.52 -17.35 -10.34
CA GLU A 135 0.80 -16.93 -10.81
C GLU A 135 1.01 -15.45 -10.47
N PHE A 136 2.09 -15.18 -9.74
CA PHE A 136 2.56 -13.84 -9.44
C PHE A 136 3.75 -13.49 -10.32
N ILE A 137 3.70 -12.34 -10.97
CA ILE A 137 4.74 -11.81 -11.84
C ILE A 137 5.20 -10.46 -11.26
N GLY A 138 6.42 -10.43 -10.72
CA GLY A 138 7.06 -9.20 -10.26
C GLY A 138 7.92 -8.60 -11.37
N THR A 139 7.72 -7.32 -11.71
CA THR A 139 8.63 -6.58 -12.59
C THR A 139 9.56 -5.72 -11.75
N LYS A 140 10.88 -5.92 -11.87
CA LYS A 140 11.91 -5.18 -11.14
C LYS A 140 12.16 -3.80 -11.73
N THR A 141 12.88 -2.96 -11.00
CA THR A 141 13.28 -1.62 -11.46
C THR A 141 14.18 -1.62 -12.69
N ASP A 142 14.91 -2.71 -12.94
CA ASP A 142 15.74 -2.92 -14.14
C ASP A 142 14.95 -3.51 -15.33
N GLY A 143 13.65 -3.75 -15.17
CA GLY A 143 12.77 -4.33 -16.18
C GLY A 143 12.76 -5.87 -16.22
N THR A 144 13.62 -6.55 -15.46
CA THR A 144 13.60 -8.01 -15.37
C THR A 144 12.35 -8.51 -14.62
N GLN A 145 11.95 -9.74 -14.90
CA GLN A 145 10.78 -10.37 -14.26
C GLN A 145 11.21 -11.49 -13.30
N VAL A 146 10.47 -11.61 -12.19
CA VAL A 146 10.48 -12.77 -11.30
C VAL A 146 9.08 -13.36 -11.23
N ARG A 147 8.99 -14.69 -11.09
CA ARG A 147 7.72 -15.41 -11.13
C ARG A 147 7.64 -16.42 -9.98
N MET A 148 6.44 -16.64 -9.47
CA MET A 148 6.11 -17.75 -8.60
C MET A 148 4.66 -18.16 -8.80
N SER A 149 4.35 -19.42 -8.53
CA SER A 149 2.98 -19.92 -8.51
C SER A 149 2.63 -20.38 -7.10
N ALA A 150 1.43 -20.03 -6.63
CA ALA A 150 0.88 -20.47 -5.38
C ALA A 150 -0.36 -21.36 -5.65
N PRO A 151 -0.31 -22.67 -5.37
CA PRO A 151 -1.48 -23.52 -5.46
C PRO A 151 -2.40 -23.30 -4.25
N LEU A 152 -3.70 -23.33 -4.51
CA LEU A 152 -4.77 -23.47 -3.53
C LEU A 152 -5.31 -24.89 -3.59
N ASP A 153 -5.72 -25.44 -2.45
CA ASP A 153 -5.99 -26.87 -2.28
C ASP A 153 -7.44 -27.27 -2.55
N GLY A 154 -8.27 -26.33 -2.96
CA GLY A 154 -9.70 -26.51 -3.25
C GLY A 154 -10.55 -26.64 -2.00
N LYS A 155 -10.09 -26.13 -0.84
CA LYS A 155 -10.84 -26.22 0.43
C LYS A 155 -11.08 -24.84 1.02
N PRO A 156 -12.22 -24.62 1.71
CA PRO A 156 -12.43 -23.38 2.45
C PRO A 156 -11.32 -23.14 3.47
N GLY A 157 -10.65 -21.99 3.37
CA GLY A 157 -9.65 -21.56 4.35
C GLY A 157 -8.57 -20.67 3.74
N TRP A 158 -7.90 -19.93 4.61
CA TRP A 158 -6.84 -19.00 4.23
C TRP A 158 -5.47 -19.69 4.23
N GLN A 159 -4.73 -19.49 3.15
CA GLN A 159 -3.41 -20.05 2.92
C GLN A 159 -2.38 -18.93 2.84
N ARG A 160 -1.40 -18.95 3.75
CA ARG A 160 -0.30 -17.98 3.75
C ARG A 160 0.66 -18.31 2.61
N VAL A 161 0.79 -17.39 1.66
CA VAL A 161 1.79 -17.45 0.58
C VAL A 161 3.00 -16.64 1.00
N VAL A 162 4.16 -17.28 1.13
CA VAL A 162 5.44 -16.61 1.40
C VAL A 162 6.20 -16.45 0.08
N PHE A 163 6.56 -15.21 -0.25
CA PHE A 163 7.29 -14.91 -1.47
C PHE A 163 8.77 -15.28 -1.30
N PRO A 164 9.41 -15.89 -2.31
CA PRO A 164 10.85 -16.06 -2.34
C PRO A 164 11.57 -14.71 -2.26
N SER A 165 12.77 -14.72 -1.70
CA SER A 165 13.58 -13.50 -1.51
C SER A 165 13.91 -12.75 -2.80
N VAL A 166 13.68 -13.33 -3.99
CA VAL A 166 13.85 -12.67 -5.29
C VAL A 166 12.78 -11.63 -5.62
N PHE A 167 11.66 -11.59 -4.88
CA PHE A 167 10.58 -10.58 -4.98
C PHE A 167 10.93 -9.28 -4.22
N TYR A 168 12.08 -8.70 -4.57
CA TYR A 168 12.57 -7.43 -4.05
C TYR A 168 12.84 -6.44 -5.20
N ASN A 169 12.95 -5.15 -4.84
CA ASN A 169 13.14 -4.06 -5.80
C ASN A 169 12.14 -4.08 -6.97
N LEU A 170 10.90 -4.42 -6.65
CA LEU A 170 9.79 -4.47 -7.58
C LEU A 170 9.31 -3.05 -7.89
N LYS A 171 9.07 -2.81 -9.18
CA LYS A 171 8.26 -1.69 -9.67
C LYS A 171 6.78 -2.06 -9.64
N THR A 172 6.44 -3.30 -9.99
CA THR A 172 5.07 -3.83 -9.96
C THR A 172 5.05 -5.28 -9.50
N LEU A 173 3.94 -5.71 -8.90
CA LEU A 173 3.56 -7.12 -8.75
C LEU A 173 2.19 -7.30 -9.39
N THR A 174 2.05 -8.28 -10.28
CA THR A 174 0.80 -8.54 -11.00
C THR A 174 0.40 -10.01 -10.89
N TRP A 175 -0.89 -10.27 -10.75
CA TRP A 175 -1.48 -11.62 -10.83
C TRP A 175 -2.88 -11.55 -11.46
N VAL A 176 -3.39 -12.69 -11.90
CA VAL A 176 -4.66 -12.81 -12.64
C VAL A 176 -5.65 -13.68 -11.86
N GLN A 177 -6.93 -13.31 -11.88
CA GLN A 177 -8.01 -13.95 -11.12
C GLN A 177 -8.18 -15.46 -11.41
N GLY A 178 -7.73 -15.91 -12.59
CA GLY A 178 -8.00 -17.23 -13.17
C GLY A 178 -9.02 -17.15 -14.32
N ASP A 179 -9.15 -18.21 -15.11
CA ASP A 179 -10.08 -18.26 -16.25
C ASP A 179 -11.53 -18.60 -15.84
N CYS A 180 -11.78 -18.84 -14.54
CA CYS A 180 -13.04 -19.30 -13.95
C CYS A 180 -13.53 -20.69 -14.40
N ILE A 181 -12.84 -21.32 -15.36
CA ILE A 181 -13.19 -22.63 -15.91
C ILE A 181 -12.26 -23.67 -15.31
N SER A 182 -10.98 -23.60 -15.66
CA SER A 182 -9.92 -24.53 -15.25
C SER A 182 -9.16 -24.03 -14.03
N ASN A 183 -9.02 -22.71 -13.89
CA ASN A 183 -8.39 -22.03 -12.76
C ASN A 183 -9.42 -21.13 -12.08
N LYS A 184 -9.94 -21.58 -10.94
CA LYS A 184 -11.03 -20.90 -10.24
C LYS A 184 -10.59 -19.57 -9.63
N SER A 185 -11.58 -18.72 -9.40
CA SER A 185 -11.42 -17.43 -8.72
C SER A 185 -10.91 -17.57 -7.29
N HIS A 186 -10.07 -16.64 -6.88
CA HIS A 186 -9.52 -16.55 -5.53
C HIS A 186 -9.77 -15.15 -4.92
N MET A 187 -9.67 -15.08 -3.61
CA MET A 187 -9.61 -13.84 -2.83
C MET A 187 -8.23 -13.69 -2.22
N PHE A 188 -7.84 -12.46 -1.91
CA PHE A 188 -6.56 -12.14 -1.31
C PHE A 188 -6.72 -11.15 -0.15
N ASP A 189 -5.84 -11.26 0.84
CA ASP A 189 -5.78 -10.42 2.04
C ASP A 189 -4.34 -10.32 2.59
N ASN A 190 -4.11 -9.44 3.57
CA ASN A 190 -2.91 -9.30 4.39
C ASN A 190 -1.60 -9.25 3.59
N ILE A 191 -1.57 -8.41 2.54
CA ILE A 191 -0.41 -8.23 1.68
C ILE A 191 0.67 -7.50 2.46
N LEU A 192 1.71 -8.23 2.88
CA LEU A 192 2.86 -7.71 3.61
C LEU A 192 3.91 -7.19 2.62
N VAL A 193 4.05 -5.87 2.59
CA VAL A 193 4.98 -5.16 1.72
C VAL A 193 6.01 -4.40 2.53
N MET A 194 7.19 -4.23 1.97
CA MET A 194 8.27 -3.45 2.58
C MET A 194 8.79 -2.43 1.57
N PRO A 195 9.06 -1.18 1.96
CA PRO A 195 9.71 -0.23 1.07
C PRO A 195 11.06 -0.76 0.61
N GLY A 196 11.34 -0.66 -0.69
CA GLY A 196 12.60 -1.07 -1.26
C GLY A 196 13.71 -0.10 -0.87
N ILE A 197 14.91 -0.62 -0.70
CA ILE A 197 16.09 0.23 -0.58
C ILE A 197 16.48 0.61 -2.00
N ALA A 198 16.17 1.83 -2.42
CA ALA A 198 16.67 2.36 -3.68
C ALA A 198 18.21 2.24 -3.67
N PRO A 199 18.84 1.72 -4.73
CA PRO A 199 20.28 1.85 -4.89
C PRO A 199 20.62 3.34 -4.79
N ARG A 200 21.52 3.69 -3.87
CA ARG A 200 22.03 5.06 -3.75
C ARG A 200 22.84 5.42 -4.98
#